data_AF-A0A015KBX1-F1
#
_entry.id   AF-A0A015KBX1-F1
#
_cell.length_a   1.000
_cell.length_b   1.000
_cell.length_c   1.000
_cell.angle_alpha   90.00
_cell.angle_beta   90.00
_cell.angle_gamma   90.00
#
_symmetry.space_group_name_H-M   'P 1'
#
loop_
_entity.id
_entity.type
_entity.pdbx_description
1 polymer ?
#
loop_
_entity_poly.entity_id
_entity_poly.type
_entity_poly.pdbx_seq_one_letter_code
_entity_poly.pdbx_strand_id
1 'polypeptide(L)'
;MPGVYKIGFTARSPSARAEELSKATGVPYPYQVLYYAEFDDAARQERLIHQRLSERRINADREFFRGPLVDLVKAVQENGELTSEWRDSEEVIEAFNPGCMNRKNPLWFEQSLHSPGYLERLRRATA
;
A
#
# COMPACT_ATOMS: atom_id res chain seq x y z
N MET A 1 0.94 12.29 0.74
CA MET A 1 2.03 12.28 -0.26
C MET A 1 1.68 11.24 -1.30
N PRO A 2 1.36 11.62 -2.55
CA PRO A 2 0.97 10.67 -3.59
C PRO A 2 2.02 9.58 -3.78
N GLY A 3 1.58 8.32 -3.80
CA GLY A 3 2.46 7.19 -4.06
C GLY A 3 3.46 6.86 -2.95
N VAL A 4 3.27 7.37 -1.73
CA VAL A 4 4.12 7.08 -0.56
C VAL A 4 3.29 6.46 0.55
N TYR A 5 3.71 5.28 1.01
CA TYR A 5 2.94 4.46 1.94
C TYR A 5 3.80 3.96 3.09
N LYS A 6 3.20 3.85 4.28
CA LYS A 6 3.84 3.21 5.43
C LYS A 6 3.54 1.70 5.39
N ILE A 7 4.56 0.88 5.54
CA ILE A 7 4.41 -0.58 5.68
C ILE A 7 4.98 -0.96 7.03
N GLY A 8 4.16 -1.46 7.94
CA GLY A 8 4.66 -2.03 9.18
C GLY A 8 3.70 -3.00 9.84
N PHE A 9 4.13 -3.61 10.95
CA PHE A 9 3.34 -4.61 11.67
C PHE A 9 2.76 -4.09 12.98
N THR A 10 1.78 -4.85 13.50
CA THR A 10 1.20 -4.68 14.82
C THR A 10 0.69 -6.03 15.33
N ALA A 11 0.83 -6.29 16.64
CA ALA A 11 0.21 -7.44 17.31
C ALA A 11 -1.23 -7.17 17.76
N ARG A 12 -1.70 -5.93 17.58
CA ARG A 12 -3.08 -5.47 17.82
C ARG A 12 -3.77 -5.19 16.48
N SER A 13 -5.06 -4.87 16.50
CA SER A 13 -5.81 -4.46 15.30
C SER A 13 -5.07 -3.39 14.47
N PRO A 14 -4.96 -3.55 13.14
CA PRO A 14 -4.44 -2.53 12.23
C PRO A 14 -5.14 -1.18 12.38
N SER A 15 -6.47 -1.16 12.59
CA SER A 15 -7.23 0.09 12.75
C SER A 15 -6.80 0.86 14.00
N ALA A 16 -6.64 0.16 15.13
CA ALA A 16 -6.17 0.75 16.37
C ALA A 16 -4.73 1.31 16.23
N ARG A 17 -3.87 0.62 15.47
CA ARG A 17 -2.52 1.11 15.18
C ARG A 17 -2.54 2.36 14.31
N ALA A 18 -3.40 2.41 13.28
CA ALA A 18 -3.56 3.60 12.45
C ALA A 18 -4.06 4.81 13.25
N GLU A 19 -5.03 4.61 14.15
CA GLU A 19 -5.51 5.66 15.06
C GLU A 19 -4.42 6.16 16.00
N GLU A 20 -3.62 5.25 16.59
CA GLU A 20 -2.51 5.62 17.46
C GLU A 20 -1.47 6.47 16.73
N LEU A 21 -1.06 6.04 15.53
CA LEU A 21 -0.11 6.79 14.70
C LEU A 21 -0.65 8.15 14.28
N SER A 22 -1.97 8.26 14.08
CA SER A 22 -2.63 9.51 13.68
C SER A 22 -2.63 10.58 14.79
N LYS A 23 -2.41 10.20 16.05
CA LYS A 23 -2.35 11.14 17.20
C LYS A 23 -0.99 11.81 17.37
N ALA A 24 0.05 11.36 16.67
CA ALA A 24 1.40 11.90 16.82
C ALA A 24 1.49 13.34 16.27
N THR A 25 2.23 14.21 16.98
CA THR A 25 2.51 15.56 16.53
C THR A 25 3.33 15.53 15.23
N GLY A 26 2.94 16.33 14.24
CA GLY A 26 3.59 16.37 12.92
C GLY A 26 3.01 15.42 11.88
N VAL A 27 1.92 14.71 12.17
CA VAL A 27 1.11 13.99 11.17
C VAL A 27 0.08 14.96 10.58
N PRO A 28 0.14 15.29 9.28
CA PRO A 28 -0.73 16.31 8.68
C PRO A 28 -2.17 15.80 8.44
N TYR A 29 -2.36 14.48 8.33
CA TYR A 29 -3.67 13.86 8.13
C TYR A 29 -3.68 12.45 8.74
N PRO A 30 -4.80 11.97 9.32
CA PRO A 30 -4.88 10.64 9.89
C PRO A 30 -4.46 9.53 8.91
N TYR A 31 -3.80 8.51 9.43
CA TYR A 31 -3.53 7.29 8.70
C TYR A 31 -4.81 6.47 8.52
N GLN A 32 -4.97 5.92 7.32
CA GLN A 32 -5.97 4.92 7.00
C GLN A 32 -5.27 3.58 6.73
N VAL A 33 -5.87 2.49 7.19
CA VAL A 33 -5.45 1.15 6.80
C VAL A 33 -5.93 0.90 5.37
N LEU A 34 -5.00 0.82 4.43
CA LEU A 34 -5.31 0.51 3.04
C LEU A 34 -5.46 -1.01 2.83
N TYR A 35 -4.58 -1.79 3.48
CA TYR A 35 -4.53 -3.24 3.36
C TYR A 35 -3.86 -3.83 4.60
N TYR A 36 -4.22 -5.05 4.99
CA TYR A 36 -3.46 -5.83 5.96
C TYR A 36 -3.47 -7.33 5.62
N ALA A 37 -2.47 -8.03 6.11
CA ALA A 37 -2.40 -9.48 6.12
C ALA A 37 -1.90 -9.95 7.49
N GLU A 38 -2.32 -11.15 7.88
CA GLU A 38 -1.90 -11.82 9.10
C GLU A 38 -0.83 -12.86 8.79
N PHE A 39 0.06 -13.04 9.75
CA PHE A 39 1.21 -13.92 9.66
C PHE A 39 1.51 -14.47 11.06
N ASP A 40 1.95 -15.72 11.15
CA ASP A 40 2.41 -16.33 12.39
C ASP A 40 3.59 -15.54 13.02
N ASP A 41 4.53 -15.08 12.18
CA ASP A 41 5.66 -14.23 12.58
C ASP A 41 5.68 -12.92 11.78
N ALA A 42 4.71 -12.05 12.08
CA ALA A 42 4.57 -10.74 11.42
C ALA A 42 5.82 -9.86 11.52
N ALA A 43 6.58 -9.96 12.62
CA ALA A 43 7.81 -9.18 12.80
C ALA A 43 8.92 -9.65 11.85
N ARG A 44 9.06 -10.97 11.63
CA ARG A 44 9.97 -11.50 10.61
C ARG A 44 9.51 -11.13 9.20
N GLN A 45 8.22 -11.24 8.92
CA GLN A 45 7.68 -10.95 7.60
C GLN A 45 7.83 -9.47 7.23
N GLU A 46 7.62 -8.56 8.17
CA GLU A 46 7.91 -7.13 7.97
C GLU A 46 9.35 -6.90 7.52
N ARG A 47 10.33 -7.51 8.22
CA ARG A 47 11.75 -7.37 7.85
C ARG A 47 12.04 -7.86 6.43
N LEU A 48 11.46 -8.98 6.03
CA LEU A 48 11.62 -9.54 4.68
C LEU A 48 10.99 -8.63 3.62
N ILE A 49 9.79 -8.12 3.88
CA ILE A 49 9.09 -7.17 3.00
C ILE A 49 9.90 -5.88 2.87
N HIS A 50 10.42 -5.33 3.98
CA HIS A 50 11.26 -4.14 3.96
C HIS A 50 12.56 -4.36 3.18
N GLN A 51 13.19 -5.53 3.32
CA GLN A 51 14.40 -5.88 2.56
C GLN A 51 14.11 -5.95 1.05
N ARG A 52 13.00 -6.63 0.67
CA ARG A 52 12.56 -6.74 -0.73
C ARG A 52 12.23 -5.37 -1.35
N LEU A 53 11.66 -4.48 -0.55
CA LEU A 53 11.26 -3.13 -0.98
C LEU A 53 12.32 -2.07 -0.68
N SER A 54 13.56 -2.47 -0.38
CA SER A 54 14.63 -1.55 0.03
C SER A 54 14.91 -0.45 -0.98
N GLU A 55 14.90 -0.74 -2.29
CA GLU A 55 15.06 0.26 -3.36
C GLU A 55 13.90 1.27 -3.43
N ARG A 56 12.73 0.91 -2.90
CA ARG A 56 11.56 1.78 -2.82
C ARG A 56 11.49 2.57 -1.52
N ARG A 57 12.36 2.28 -0.55
CA ARG A 57 12.35 2.90 0.78
C ARG A 57 12.88 4.33 0.72
N ILE A 58 12.12 5.29 1.22
CA ILE A 58 12.45 6.73 1.14
C ILE A 58 13.55 7.11 2.12
N ASN A 59 13.58 6.46 3.29
CA ASN A 59 14.54 6.72 4.35
C ASN A 59 14.88 5.40 5.04
N ALA A 60 16.17 5.11 5.23
CA ALA A 60 16.65 3.86 5.82
C ALA A 60 16.18 3.63 7.26
N ASP A 61 15.86 4.69 8.00
CA ASP A 61 15.42 4.65 9.39
C ASP A 61 13.89 4.71 9.52
N ARG A 62 13.16 4.91 8.40
CA ARG A 62 11.69 5.00 8.42
C ARG A 62 11.04 3.99 7.51
N GLU A 63 9.83 3.60 7.84
CA GLU A 63 9.12 2.51 7.17
C GLU A 63 8.21 3.06 6.04
N PHE A 64 8.71 4.03 5.27
CA PHE A 64 7.98 4.65 4.16
C PHE A 64 8.56 4.24 2.82
N PHE A 65 7.68 3.82 1.92
CA PHE A 65 8.02 3.26 0.62
C PHE A 65 7.29 4.03 -0.48
N ARG A 66 7.99 4.28 -1.59
CA ARG A 66 7.45 4.96 -2.76
C ARG A 66 7.25 3.98 -3.91
N GLY A 67 6.08 4.00 -4.53
CA GLY A 67 5.79 3.20 -5.72
C GLY A 67 4.30 2.92 -5.88
N PRO A 68 3.91 2.26 -6.98
CA PRO A 68 2.53 1.89 -7.23
C PRO A 68 1.94 1.09 -6.07
N LEU A 69 0.78 1.49 -5.57
CA LEU A 69 0.13 0.85 -4.42
C LEU A 69 -0.07 -0.66 -4.65
N VAL A 70 -0.47 -1.04 -5.86
CA VAL A 70 -0.69 -2.45 -6.23
C VAL A 70 0.57 -3.31 -6.04
N ASP A 71 1.75 -2.78 -6.33
CA ASP A 71 3.01 -3.52 -6.17
C ASP A 71 3.35 -3.70 -4.69
N LEU A 72 3.12 -2.66 -3.88
CA LEU A 72 3.40 -2.71 -2.45
C LEU A 72 2.45 -3.68 -1.75
N VAL A 73 1.16 -3.69 -2.12
CA VAL A 73 0.19 -4.65 -1.60
C VAL A 73 0.55 -6.08 -2.01
N LYS A 74 0.92 -6.30 -3.28
CA LYS A 74 1.38 -7.63 -3.74
C LYS A 74 2.59 -8.14 -2.94
N ALA A 75 3.55 -7.27 -2.64
CA ALA A 75 4.71 -7.65 -1.84
C ALA A 75 4.34 -8.11 -0.42
N VAL A 76 3.28 -7.54 0.18
CA VAL A 76 2.73 -7.97 1.47
C VAL A 76 1.93 -9.27 1.30
N GLN A 77 1.11 -9.37 0.26
CA GLN A 77 0.22 -10.50 0.00
C GLN A 77 0.97 -11.81 -0.26
N GLU A 78 2.08 -11.78 -1.00
CA GLU A 78 2.83 -12.99 -1.41
C GLU A 78 3.30 -13.88 -0.25
N ASN A 79 3.33 -13.35 0.99
CA ASN A 79 3.75 -14.09 2.16
C ASN A 79 2.65 -14.26 3.22
N GLY A 80 1.44 -13.72 2.97
CA GLY A 80 0.36 -13.66 3.96
C GLY A 80 -0.35 -15.00 4.13
N GLU A 81 -0.66 -15.37 5.37
CA GLU A 81 -1.44 -16.57 5.69
C GLU A 81 -2.94 -16.29 5.56
N LEU A 82 -3.37 -15.13 6.02
CA LEU A 82 -4.72 -14.60 5.84
C LEU A 82 -4.63 -13.16 5.38
N THR A 83 -5.31 -12.85 4.29
CA THR A 83 -5.32 -11.51 3.70
C THR A 83 -6.65 -10.84 3.96
N SER A 84 -6.66 -9.56 4.30
CA SER A 84 -7.91 -8.83 4.41
C SER A 84 -8.60 -8.83 3.04
N GLU A 85 -9.81 -9.38 2.95
CA GLU A 85 -10.70 -9.13 1.80
C GLU A 85 -11.11 -7.66 1.71
N TRP A 86 -10.88 -6.92 2.81
CA TRP A 86 -11.08 -5.49 2.97
C TRP A 86 -10.35 -4.72 1.87
N ARG A 87 -11.09 -4.40 0.82
CA ARG A 87 -10.78 -3.34 -0.13
C ARG A 87 -11.59 -2.10 0.22
N ASP A 88 -11.60 -1.71 1.48
CA ASP A 88 -12.45 -0.60 1.95
C ASP A 88 -11.88 0.77 1.54
N SER A 89 -10.62 0.79 1.11
CA SER A 89 -10.03 1.96 0.48
C SER A 89 -10.35 1.95 -1.02
N GLU A 90 -10.95 3.05 -1.48
CA GLU A 90 -11.16 3.32 -2.89
C GLU A 90 -9.84 3.24 -3.67
N GLU A 91 -8.74 3.67 -3.06
CA GLU A 91 -7.41 3.61 -3.63
C GLU A 91 -6.93 2.17 -3.85
N VAL A 92 -7.20 1.23 -2.94
CA VAL A 92 -6.84 -0.17 -3.15
C VAL A 92 -7.72 -0.79 -4.24
N ILE A 93 -9.03 -0.57 -4.23
CA ILE A 93 -9.92 -1.08 -5.29
C ILE A 93 -9.45 -0.58 -6.66
N GLU A 94 -9.17 0.71 -6.76
CA GLU A 94 -8.70 1.36 -7.97
C GLU A 94 -7.28 0.90 -8.37
N ALA A 95 -6.37 0.68 -7.42
CA ALA A 95 -5.02 0.18 -7.70
C ALA A 95 -5.04 -1.19 -8.38
N PHE A 96 -5.95 -2.08 -7.95
CA PHE A 96 -6.12 -3.40 -8.53
C PHE A 96 -6.92 -3.39 -9.84
N ASN A 97 -7.87 -2.45 -9.99
CA ASN A 97 -8.73 -2.35 -11.17
C ASN A 97 -8.81 -0.88 -11.65
N PRO A 98 -7.78 -0.37 -12.33
CA PRO A 98 -7.74 1.04 -12.74
C PRO A 98 -8.95 1.45 -13.58
N GLY A 99 -9.68 2.46 -13.12
CA GLY A 99 -10.87 3.04 -13.71
C GLY A 99 -12.19 2.50 -13.15
N CYS A 100 -12.17 1.56 -12.19
CA CYS A 100 -13.40 1.03 -11.60
C CYS A 100 -14.07 2.01 -10.63
N MET A 101 -13.30 2.83 -9.90
CA MET A 101 -13.82 3.85 -9.00
C MET A 101 -14.00 5.18 -9.74
N ASN A 102 -13.05 5.54 -10.62
CA ASN A 102 -13.15 6.76 -11.42
C ASN A 102 -12.70 6.55 -12.87
N ARG A 103 -13.66 6.27 -13.76
CA ARG A 103 -13.41 6.07 -15.21
C ARG A 103 -12.75 7.27 -15.90
N LYS A 104 -13.05 8.50 -15.45
CA LYS A 104 -12.50 9.73 -16.06
C LYS A 104 -11.08 10.03 -15.57
N ASN A 105 -10.76 9.59 -14.36
CA ASN A 105 -9.50 9.90 -13.69
C ASN A 105 -8.94 8.68 -12.94
N PRO A 106 -8.54 7.62 -13.66
CA PRO A 106 -8.02 6.41 -13.05
C PRO A 106 -6.73 6.68 -12.25
N LEU A 107 -6.53 5.91 -11.17
CA LEU A 107 -5.37 5.99 -10.27
C LEU A 107 -5.08 7.42 -9.77
N TRP A 108 -6.11 8.21 -9.47
CA TRP A 108 -6.03 9.64 -9.12
C TRP A 108 -5.05 9.96 -7.99
N PHE A 109 -4.84 9.01 -7.07
CA PHE A 109 -4.00 9.16 -5.89
C PHE A 109 -2.49 8.93 -6.16
N GLU A 110 -2.12 8.44 -7.36
CA GLU A 110 -0.73 8.12 -7.70
C GLU A 110 -0.35 8.37 -9.17
N GLN A 111 -1.08 9.23 -9.88
CA GLN A 111 -0.83 9.51 -11.32
C GLN A 111 0.61 9.94 -11.62
N SER A 112 1.24 10.64 -10.69
CA SER A 112 2.63 11.10 -10.82
C SER A 112 3.68 9.97 -10.83
N LEU A 113 3.28 8.74 -10.50
CA LEU A 113 4.14 7.56 -10.57
C LEU A 113 4.11 6.87 -11.93
N HIS A 114 3.10 7.14 -12.75
CA HIS A 114 2.80 6.36 -13.94
C HIS A 114 3.24 7.10 -15.20
N SER A 115 4.01 6.43 -16.05
CA SER A 115 4.36 7.00 -17.36
C SER A 115 3.10 7.15 -18.23
N PRO A 116 3.13 8.04 -19.24
CA PRO A 116 2.18 7.95 -20.35
C PRO A 116 2.15 6.51 -20.89
N GLY A 117 0.97 5.98 -21.19
CA GLY A 117 0.83 4.60 -21.66
C GLY A 117 0.74 3.52 -20.56
N TYR A 118 0.89 3.86 -19.28
CA TYR A 118 0.87 2.87 -18.19
C TYR A 118 -0.43 2.05 -18.15
N LEU A 119 -1.58 2.74 -18.25
CA LEU A 119 -2.90 2.10 -18.21
C LEU A 119 -3.14 1.18 -19.41
N GLU A 120 -2.67 1.59 -20.59
CA GLU A 120 -2.73 0.79 -21.81
C GLU A 120 -1.90 -0.48 -21.67
N ARG A 121 -0.72 -0.40 -21.06
CA ARG A 121 0.11 -1.58 -20.78
C ARG A 121 -0.53 -2.51 -19.76
N LEU A 122 -1.09 -1.98 -18.67
CA LEU A 122 -1.81 -2.79 -17.69
C LEU A 122 -2.97 -3.57 -18.32
N ARG A 123 -3.82 -2.88 -19.10
CA ARG A 123 -4.98 -3.49 -19.77
C ARG A 123 -4.58 -4.60 -20.73
N ARG A 124 -3.44 -4.47 -21.41
CA ARG A 124 -2.88 -5.52 -22.30
C ARG A 124 -2.34 -6.73 -21.55
N ALA A 125 -1.83 -6.55 -20.33
CA ALA A 125 -1.28 -7.65 -19.53
C ALA A 125 -2.37 -8.51 -18.87
N THR A 126 -3.59 -8.00 -18.76
CA THR A 126 -4.75 -8.66 -18.14
C THR A 126 -5.76 -9.24 -19.15
N ALA A 127 -5.52 -9.09 -20.45
CA ALA A 127 -6.37 -9.57 -21.55
C ALA A 127 -5.76 -10.81 -22.19
#